data_AF-R6N9C5-F1
#
_entry.id   AF-R6N9C5-F1
#
_cell.length_a   1.000
_cell.length_b   1.000
_cell.length_c   1.000
_cell.angle_alpha   90.00
_cell.angle_beta   90.00
_cell.angle_gamma   90.00
#
_symmetry.space_group_name_H-M   'P 1'
#
loop_
_entity.id
_entity.type
_entity.pdbx_description
1 polymer ?
#
loop_
_entity_poly.entity_id
_entity_poly.type
_entity_poly.pdbx_seq_one_letter_code
_entity_poly.pdbx_strand_id
1 'polypeptide(L)'
;MSIRLLDCTLRDGGYINDWKFGYRTAKSIIQKLVDSNADYVEVGFLRNCSYDKNATLFNNIAELKKILPREQKNTKFTVMALHNKYDITKLEPNDGTVEAVRVTFHDYDIDEGLEFVKKVMEKGYKCFCNPINIMGYSDQEILNLIQKINQIKPYAFSIVDTFGSMIKSDLLRIYSLLEHNLDKSIVIGLHLHENLSLSYSLAQEFIGMRNVNRDCVIDGSLMGMGRVPGNLCLELIMDYMNKYDSVKYNVDSVLDAIDDHILAIRKESPWGYTTEYSLSAKYNLHRNYAEYLIGKGQLKAKDINHILSNISKDKKTAFDEAYIERLYLEYQDKMIDDEKSLNQIEKTVSGRKILLLAPGSSLKAYPDKIRSFIEKEQPLVISVNFESSDFKPDYVFFSNRKRYDDYQKEPHNVPVLATSNVITSGQREELIFNYHDLAFSEHGIFDNSMIMLLRLMSRIHVDQVSVAGFDGFERKKNNYVDTYYKTTEKGLLANEKIAPAVSELKKEIKIEFLTPSLFQ
;
A
#
# COMPACT_ATOMS: atom_id res chain seq x y z
N MET A 1 -2.93 -22.55 -27.00
CA MET A 1 -3.88 -22.09 -25.97
C MET A 1 -4.15 -20.60 -26.19
N SER A 2 -5.21 -20.05 -25.60
CA SER A 2 -5.77 -18.74 -25.93
C SER A 2 -5.76 -17.78 -24.73
N ILE A 3 -5.62 -16.49 -25.00
CA ILE A 3 -5.99 -15.42 -24.05
C ILE A 3 -7.44 -15.05 -24.31
N ARG A 4 -8.21 -14.94 -23.23
CA ARG A 4 -9.61 -14.53 -23.28
C ARG A 4 -9.85 -13.36 -22.34
N LEU A 5 -10.76 -12.47 -22.73
CA LEU A 5 -11.12 -11.30 -21.96
C LEU A 5 -12.48 -11.49 -21.30
N LEU A 6 -12.58 -11.07 -20.05
CA LEU A 6 -13.80 -11.14 -19.27
C LEU A 6 -14.21 -9.73 -18.82
N ASP A 7 -15.43 -9.32 -19.19
CA ASP A 7 -16.04 -8.10 -18.66
C ASP A 7 -16.63 -8.36 -17.27
N CYS A 8 -16.29 -7.52 -16.30
CA CYS A 8 -16.88 -7.53 -14.95
C CYS A 8 -17.62 -6.23 -14.59
N THR A 9 -18.04 -5.45 -15.58
CA THR A 9 -18.72 -4.15 -15.37
C THR A 9 -19.98 -4.29 -14.52
N LEU A 10 -20.82 -5.28 -14.81
CA LEU A 10 -22.09 -5.49 -14.08
C LEU A 10 -21.93 -6.16 -12.72
N ARG A 11 -20.71 -6.64 -12.39
CA ARG A 11 -20.39 -7.28 -11.11
C ARG A 11 -19.55 -6.36 -10.23
N ASP A 12 -18.34 -6.02 -10.66
CA ASP A 12 -17.43 -5.16 -9.91
C ASP A 12 -17.86 -3.70 -9.98
N GLY A 13 -18.28 -3.23 -11.17
CA GLY A 13 -18.81 -1.88 -11.32
C GLY A 13 -20.07 -1.65 -10.47
N GLY A 14 -20.78 -2.70 -10.08
CA GLY A 14 -21.89 -2.60 -9.14
C GLY A 14 -21.53 -2.02 -7.77
N TYR A 15 -20.25 -2.01 -7.36
CA TYR A 15 -19.82 -1.30 -6.15
C TYR A 15 -19.97 0.24 -6.26
N ILE A 16 -20.12 0.80 -7.46
CA ILE A 16 -20.29 2.24 -7.71
C ILE A 16 -21.74 2.70 -7.55
N ASN A 17 -22.70 1.82 -7.82
CA ASN A 17 -24.13 2.16 -7.89
C ASN A 17 -25.05 1.15 -7.17
N ASP A 18 -24.51 0.42 -6.19
CA ASP A 18 -25.21 -0.64 -5.45
C ASP A 18 -25.86 -1.71 -6.37
N TRP A 19 -25.20 -2.03 -7.48
CA TRP A 19 -25.68 -2.94 -8.53
C TRP A 19 -26.99 -2.49 -9.21
N LYS A 20 -27.48 -1.28 -8.98
CA LYS A 20 -28.73 -0.74 -9.53
C LYS A 20 -28.53 -0.11 -10.91
N PHE A 21 -28.10 -0.91 -11.88
CA PHE A 21 -27.92 -0.45 -13.25
C PHE A 21 -29.24 -0.11 -13.96
N GLY A 22 -30.36 -0.72 -13.55
CA GLY A 22 -31.64 -0.65 -14.25
C GLY A 22 -31.76 -1.72 -15.34
N TYR A 23 -32.98 -2.28 -15.49
CA TYR A 23 -33.20 -3.45 -16.35
C TYR A 23 -32.80 -3.22 -17.82
N ARG A 24 -33.16 -2.06 -18.38
CA ARG A 24 -32.87 -1.73 -19.79
C ARG A 24 -31.38 -1.47 -20.01
N THR A 25 -30.76 -0.72 -19.10
CA THR A 25 -29.34 -0.37 -19.12
C THR A 25 -28.47 -1.63 -19.05
N ALA A 26 -28.67 -2.48 -18.04
CA ALA A 26 -27.87 -3.71 -17.91
C ALA A 26 -28.06 -4.65 -19.10
N LYS A 27 -29.29 -4.80 -19.63
CA LYS A 27 -29.52 -5.58 -20.86
C LYS A 27 -28.80 -4.98 -22.07
N SER A 28 -28.80 -3.65 -22.21
CA SER A 28 -28.08 -2.98 -23.29
C SER A 28 -26.57 -3.13 -23.16
N ILE A 29 -26.01 -3.06 -21.95
CA ILE A 29 -24.58 -3.27 -21.70
C ILE A 29 -24.20 -4.70 -22.09
N ILE A 30 -24.96 -5.71 -21.64
CA ILE A 30 -24.69 -7.12 -21.99
C ILE A 30 -24.74 -7.33 -23.50
N GLN A 31 -25.75 -6.78 -24.18
CA GLN A 31 -25.89 -6.91 -25.62
C GLN A 31 -24.67 -6.31 -26.36
N LYS A 32 -24.22 -5.11 -25.96
CA LYS A 32 -23.05 -4.47 -26.57
C LYS A 32 -21.75 -5.22 -26.33
N LEU A 33 -21.59 -5.86 -25.17
CA LEU A 33 -20.45 -6.75 -24.89
C LEU A 33 -20.49 -8.05 -25.70
N VAL A 34 -21.68 -8.58 -25.97
CA VAL A 34 -21.85 -9.69 -26.91
C VAL A 34 -21.50 -9.26 -28.34
N ASP A 35 -21.93 -8.06 -28.74
CA ASP A 35 -21.63 -7.50 -30.06
C ASP A 35 -20.16 -7.11 -30.24
N SER A 36 -19.46 -6.86 -29.13
CA SER A 36 -18.01 -6.66 -29.11
C SER A 36 -17.20 -7.96 -29.22
N ASN A 37 -17.87 -9.12 -29.22
CA ASN A 37 -17.24 -10.44 -29.17
C ASN A 37 -16.36 -10.64 -27.90
N ALA A 38 -16.75 -10.05 -26.77
CA ALA A 38 -16.12 -10.35 -25.48
C ALA A 38 -16.23 -11.86 -25.19
N ASP A 39 -15.15 -12.50 -24.71
CA ASP A 39 -15.18 -13.95 -24.48
C ASP A 39 -16.09 -14.31 -23.30
N TYR A 40 -16.06 -13.50 -22.25
CA TYR A 40 -16.87 -13.66 -21.05
C TYR A 40 -17.52 -12.35 -20.61
N VAL A 41 -18.75 -12.44 -20.09
CA VAL A 41 -19.44 -11.33 -19.42
C VAL A 41 -19.94 -11.80 -18.07
N GLU A 42 -19.49 -11.15 -17.00
CA GLU A 42 -19.89 -11.44 -15.62
C GLU A 42 -21.13 -10.65 -15.24
N VAL A 43 -22.25 -11.36 -15.15
CA VAL A 43 -23.59 -10.81 -14.94
C VAL A 43 -23.90 -10.77 -13.45
N GLY A 44 -23.16 -9.93 -12.70
CA GLY A 44 -23.48 -9.61 -11.31
C GLY A 44 -23.16 -10.69 -10.27
N PHE A 45 -23.92 -10.68 -9.17
CA PHE A 45 -23.76 -11.63 -8.06
C PHE A 45 -24.97 -12.56 -7.87
N LEU A 46 -24.68 -13.78 -7.44
CA LEU A 46 -25.59 -14.62 -6.67
C LEU A 46 -25.52 -14.25 -5.19
N ARG A 47 -26.66 -13.84 -4.61
CA ARG A 47 -26.79 -13.50 -3.18
C ARG A 47 -28.12 -13.97 -2.61
N ASN A 48 -28.15 -14.23 -1.30
CA ASN A 48 -29.41 -14.38 -0.58
C ASN A 48 -30.15 -13.03 -0.53
N CYS A 49 -31.00 -12.78 -1.51
CA CYS A 49 -31.70 -11.50 -1.69
C CYS A 49 -33.08 -11.68 -2.31
N SER A 50 -33.89 -10.63 -2.29
CA SER A 50 -35.12 -10.55 -3.07
C SER A 50 -34.80 -10.07 -4.48
N TYR A 51 -35.40 -10.69 -5.49
CA TYR A 51 -35.21 -10.31 -6.88
C TYR A 51 -35.69 -8.87 -7.15
N ASP A 52 -34.78 -8.05 -7.68
CA ASP A 52 -35.11 -6.78 -8.30
C ASP A 52 -34.61 -6.79 -9.75
N LYS A 53 -35.53 -6.64 -10.70
CA LYS A 53 -35.20 -6.61 -12.13
C LYS A 53 -34.24 -5.47 -12.51
N ASN A 54 -34.14 -4.44 -11.68
CA ASN A 54 -33.26 -3.29 -11.91
C ASN A 54 -31.88 -3.45 -11.27
N ALA A 55 -31.64 -4.54 -10.54
CA ALA A 55 -30.35 -4.83 -9.95
C ALA A 55 -29.69 -6.03 -10.63
N THR A 56 -28.35 -6.04 -10.68
CA THR A 56 -27.55 -7.20 -11.09
C THR A 56 -27.22 -8.09 -9.88
N LEU A 57 -28.24 -8.30 -9.03
CA LEU A 57 -28.22 -9.20 -7.89
C LEU A 57 -29.32 -10.24 -8.08
N PHE A 58 -28.94 -11.50 -8.00
CA PHE A 58 -29.83 -12.62 -8.31
C PHE A 58 -29.84 -13.60 -7.15
N ASN A 59 -31.02 -14.13 -6.84
CA ASN A 59 -31.17 -15.18 -5.83
C ASN A 59 -30.93 -16.58 -6.41
N ASN A 60 -30.96 -16.71 -7.74
CA ASN A 60 -30.72 -17.96 -8.49
C ASN A 60 -30.46 -17.67 -9.98
N ILE A 61 -30.16 -18.71 -10.76
CA ILE A 61 -29.83 -18.59 -12.19
C ILE A 61 -31.08 -18.31 -13.03
N ALA A 62 -32.26 -18.80 -12.64
CA ALA A 62 -33.52 -18.50 -13.34
C ALA A 62 -33.85 -16.98 -13.37
N GLU A 63 -33.48 -16.23 -12.33
CA GLU A 63 -33.61 -14.78 -12.29
C GLU A 63 -32.63 -14.08 -13.22
N LEU A 64 -31.36 -14.51 -13.22
CA LEU A 64 -30.31 -13.97 -14.08
C LEU A 64 -30.68 -14.10 -15.57
N LYS A 65 -31.26 -15.24 -15.98
CA LYS A 65 -31.68 -15.47 -17.37
C LYS A 65 -32.59 -14.39 -17.95
N LYS A 66 -33.36 -13.71 -17.10
CA LYS A 66 -34.32 -12.67 -17.53
C LYS A 66 -33.65 -11.44 -18.13
N ILE A 67 -32.36 -11.21 -17.87
CA ILE A 67 -31.61 -10.08 -18.41
C ILE A 67 -30.69 -10.45 -19.58
N LEU A 68 -30.45 -11.74 -19.80
CA LEU A 68 -29.58 -12.20 -20.89
C LEU A 68 -30.20 -11.93 -22.27
N PRO A 69 -29.38 -11.64 -23.28
CA PRO A 69 -29.83 -11.52 -24.66
C PRO A 69 -30.20 -12.88 -25.26
N ARG A 70 -31.01 -12.86 -26.32
CA ARG A 70 -31.37 -14.08 -27.06
C ARG A 70 -30.21 -14.60 -27.90
N GLU A 71 -29.48 -13.70 -28.55
CA GLU A 71 -28.29 -14.02 -29.32
C GLU A 71 -27.05 -13.80 -28.44
N GLN A 72 -26.20 -14.83 -28.33
CA GLN A 72 -25.04 -14.83 -27.44
C GLN A 72 -23.70 -14.92 -28.22
N LYS A 73 -23.76 -15.17 -29.54
CA LYS A 73 -22.59 -15.36 -30.41
C LYS A 73 -21.58 -16.32 -29.77
N ASN A 74 -20.33 -15.88 -29.58
CA ASN A 74 -19.27 -16.66 -28.92
C ASN A 74 -19.11 -16.32 -27.43
N THR A 75 -19.87 -15.35 -26.93
CA THR A 75 -19.75 -14.83 -25.57
C THR A 75 -20.39 -15.77 -24.57
N LYS A 76 -19.67 -16.01 -23.47
CA LYS A 76 -20.10 -16.88 -22.38
C LYS A 76 -20.44 -16.06 -21.14
N PHE A 77 -21.52 -16.41 -20.45
CA PHE A 77 -21.89 -15.69 -19.23
C PHE A 77 -21.31 -16.34 -17.99
N THR A 78 -20.84 -15.50 -17.06
CA THR A 78 -20.42 -15.92 -15.72
C THR A 78 -21.20 -15.15 -14.66
N VAL A 79 -21.16 -15.63 -13.42
CA VAL A 79 -21.73 -14.93 -12.25
C VAL A 79 -20.87 -15.17 -11.03
N MET A 80 -20.74 -14.19 -10.14
CA MET A 80 -19.96 -14.36 -8.91
C MET A 80 -20.82 -14.80 -7.72
N ALA A 81 -20.29 -15.65 -6.86
CA ALA A 81 -20.88 -16.01 -5.57
C ALA A 81 -19.83 -15.92 -4.46
N LEU A 82 -20.23 -15.37 -3.32
CA LEU A 82 -19.45 -15.41 -2.09
C LEU A 82 -19.94 -16.58 -1.25
N HIS A 83 -19.05 -17.47 -0.86
CA HIS A 83 -19.41 -18.70 -0.14
C HIS A 83 -20.21 -18.43 1.15
N ASN A 84 -19.96 -17.29 1.82
CA ASN A 84 -20.62 -16.90 3.07
C ASN A 84 -21.82 -15.94 2.88
N LYS A 85 -22.16 -15.52 1.66
CA LYS A 85 -23.32 -14.65 1.36
C LYS A 85 -24.39 -15.30 0.49
N TYR A 86 -24.16 -16.52 0.02
CA TYR A 86 -25.07 -17.22 -0.86
C TYR A 86 -25.35 -18.64 -0.37
N ASP A 87 -26.62 -19.01 -0.34
CA ASP A 87 -27.05 -20.38 -0.07
C ASP A 87 -26.93 -21.23 -1.33
N ILE A 88 -25.94 -22.11 -1.37
CA ILE A 88 -25.65 -23.00 -2.50
C ILE A 88 -26.84 -23.90 -2.89
N THR A 89 -27.78 -24.16 -1.98
CA THR A 89 -28.97 -24.97 -2.30
C THR A 89 -29.88 -24.30 -3.33
N LYS A 90 -29.81 -22.97 -3.44
CA LYS A 90 -30.55 -22.16 -4.42
C LYS A 90 -29.96 -22.21 -5.82
N LEU A 91 -28.71 -22.66 -5.97
CA LEU A 91 -28.11 -22.86 -7.28
C LEU A 91 -28.74 -24.08 -7.97
N GLU A 92 -29.47 -23.83 -9.05
CA GLU A 92 -30.05 -24.87 -9.89
C GLU A 92 -28.94 -25.63 -10.64
N PRO A 93 -29.15 -26.91 -11.00
CA PRO A 93 -28.24 -27.62 -11.91
C PRO A 93 -27.98 -26.82 -13.18
N ASN A 94 -26.74 -26.88 -13.69
CA ASN A 94 -26.34 -26.15 -14.88
C ASN A 94 -27.11 -26.65 -16.11
N ASP A 95 -27.82 -25.75 -16.76
CA ASP A 95 -28.54 -26.02 -18.01
C ASP A 95 -27.82 -25.47 -19.26
N GLY A 96 -26.58 -25.01 -19.09
CA GLY A 96 -25.73 -24.46 -20.14
C GLY A 96 -25.91 -22.96 -20.38
N THR A 97 -26.85 -22.29 -19.70
CA THR A 97 -27.09 -20.85 -19.92
C THR A 97 -25.98 -19.97 -19.34
N VAL A 98 -25.43 -20.37 -18.19
CA VAL A 98 -24.29 -19.71 -17.54
C VAL A 98 -23.14 -20.70 -17.56
N GLU A 99 -22.03 -20.31 -18.20
CA GLU A 99 -20.88 -21.20 -18.40
C GLU A 99 -20.21 -21.52 -17.08
N ALA A 100 -20.03 -20.50 -16.22
CA ALA A 100 -19.26 -20.64 -15.01
C ALA A 100 -19.77 -19.77 -13.85
N VAL A 101 -19.60 -20.30 -12.64
CA VAL A 101 -19.73 -19.52 -11.41
C VAL A 101 -18.33 -19.19 -10.90
N ARG A 102 -18.12 -17.94 -10.49
CA ARG A 102 -16.87 -17.46 -9.92
C ARG A 102 -17.01 -17.41 -8.40
N VAL A 103 -16.18 -18.14 -7.69
CA VAL A 103 -16.27 -18.27 -6.23
C VAL A 103 -15.12 -17.51 -5.60
N THR A 104 -15.46 -16.63 -4.66
CA THR A 104 -14.46 -15.84 -3.95
C THR A 104 -14.52 -16.09 -2.43
N PHE A 105 -13.34 -16.06 -1.82
CA PHE A 105 -13.08 -16.35 -0.41
C PHE A 105 -11.79 -15.66 0.04
N HIS A 106 -11.66 -15.43 1.32
CA HIS A 106 -10.51 -14.83 1.99
C HIS A 106 -9.47 -15.89 2.38
N ASP A 107 -8.32 -15.42 2.86
CA ASP A 107 -7.22 -16.25 3.38
C ASP A 107 -7.59 -17.06 4.62
N TYR A 108 -8.49 -16.54 5.46
CA TYR A 108 -8.94 -17.21 6.68
C TYR A 108 -10.10 -18.20 6.49
N ASP A 109 -10.76 -18.25 5.32
CA ASP A 109 -11.90 -19.13 5.04
C ASP A 109 -11.70 -19.97 3.75
N ILE A 110 -10.44 -20.32 3.47
CA ILE A 110 -10.04 -21.10 2.28
C ILE A 110 -10.78 -22.42 2.19
N ASP A 111 -10.85 -23.20 3.28
CA ASP A 111 -11.40 -24.56 3.22
C ASP A 111 -12.92 -24.55 2.97
N GLU A 112 -13.65 -23.61 3.59
CA GLU A 112 -15.06 -23.35 3.32
C GLU A 112 -15.29 -22.87 1.88
N GLY A 113 -14.44 -21.97 1.40
CA GLY A 113 -14.46 -21.49 0.02
C GLY A 113 -14.25 -22.61 -1.00
N LEU A 114 -13.26 -23.48 -0.76
CA LEU A 114 -12.96 -24.63 -1.62
C LEU A 114 -14.06 -25.70 -1.59
N GLU A 115 -14.70 -25.90 -0.44
CA GLU A 115 -15.86 -26.78 -0.35
C GLU A 115 -17.05 -26.23 -1.12
N PHE A 116 -17.25 -24.91 -1.10
CA PHE A 116 -18.25 -24.25 -1.94
C PHE A 116 -17.95 -24.40 -3.44
N VAL A 117 -16.67 -24.30 -3.86
CA VAL A 117 -16.23 -24.57 -5.24
C VAL A 117 -16.64 -25.98 -5.68
N LYS A 118 -16.41 -27.01 -4.85
CA LYS A 118 -16.80 -28.39 -5.19
C LYS A 118 -18.31 -28.50 -5.41
N LYS A 119 -19.12 -27.93 -4.51
CA LYS A 119 -20.59 -27.96 -4.62
C LYS A 119 -21.10 -27.25 -5.88
N VAL A 120 -20.45 -26.17 -6.30
CA VAL A 120 -20.74 -25.51 -7.58
C VAL A 120 -20.43 -26.46 -8.75
N MET A 121 -19.30 -27.17 -8.71
CA MET A 121 -18.92 -28.13 -9.76
C MET A 121 -19.84 -29.35 -9.81
N GLU A 122 -20.30 -29.84 -8.65
CA GLU A 122 -21.28 -30.94 -8.55
C GLU A 122 -22.62 -30.58 -9.22
N LYS A 123 -22.98 -29.29 -9.25
CA LYS A 123 -24.14 -28.78 -9.98
C LYS A 123 -23.91 -28.71 -11.50
N GLY A 124 -22.72 -29.03 -11.99
CA GLY A 124 -22.36 -29.08 -13.40
C GLY A 124 -21.81 -27.77 -13.98
N TYR A 125 -21.53 -26.75 -13.15
CA TYR A 125 -20.91 -25.51 -13.62
C TYR A 125 -19.39 -25.64 -13.71
N LYS A 126 -18.78 -24.93 -14.66
CA LYS A 126 -17.36 -24.59 -14.53
C LYS A 126 -17.21 -23.65 -13.34
N CYS A 127 -16.09 -23.74 -12.63
CA CYS A 127 -15.83 -22.88 -11.48
C CYS A 127 -14.52 -22.11 -11.66
N PHE A 128 -14.58 -20.79 -11.50
CA PHE A 128 -13.39 -19.98 -11.28
C PHE A 128 -13.18 -19.86 -9.77
N CYS A 129 -11.95 -20.12 -9.33
CA CYS A 129 -11.52 -19.92 -7.96
C CYS A 129 -10.78 -18.59 -7.85
N ASN A 130 -11.30 -17.67 -7.03
CA ASN A 130 -10.86 -16.29 -6.93
C ASN A 130 -10.53 -15.93 -5.47
N PRO A 131 -9.38 -16.39 -4.94
CA PRO A 131 -8.94 -16.00 -3.60
C PRO A 131 -8.68 -14.49 -3.54
N ILE A 132 -9.17 -13.87 -2.47
CA ILE A 132 -9.03 -12.43 -2.21
C ILE A 132 -7.65 -12.17 -1.61
N ASN A 133 -7.02 -11.06 -1.99
CA ASN A 133 -5.76 -10.58 -1.43
C ASN A 133 -4.60 -11.58 -1.56
N ILE A 134 -4.39 -12.15 -2.76
CA ILE A 134 -3.28 -13.09 -2.99
C ILE A 134 -1.90 -12.49 -2.67
N MET A 135 -1.79 -11.16 -2.71
CA MET A 135 -0.61 -10.38 -2.29
C MET A 135 -0.27 -10.53 -0.80
N GLY A 136 -1.22 -10.90 0.05
CA GLY A 136 -1.01 -11.15 1.47
C GLY A 136 -0.36 -12.50 1.79
N TYR A 137 -0.31 -13.42 0.83
CA TYR A 137 0.15 -14.79 1.04
C TYR A 137 1.66 -14.90 0.88
N SER A 138 2.30 -15.62 1.78
CA SER A 138 3.65 -16.13 1.60
C SER A 138 3.71 -17.16 0.47
N ASP A 139 4.91 -17.39 -0.08
CA ASP A 139 5.12 -18.40 -1.12
C ASP A 139 4.63 -19.79 -0.68
N GLN A 140 4.86 -20.16 0.59
CA GLN A 140 4.40 -21.44 1.12
C GLN A 140 2.88 -21.55 1.19
N GLU A 141 2.18 -20.47 1.58
CA GLU A 141 0.72 -20.44 1.61
C GLU A 141 0.13 -20.55 0.20
N ILE A 142 0.74 -19.87 -0.79
CA ILE A 142 0.37 -20.02 -2.20
C ILE A 142 0.54 -21.46 -2.67
N LEU A 143 1.69 -22.09 -2.38
CA LEU A 143 1.96 -23.49 -2.76
C LEU A 143 0.97 -24.47 -2.11
N ASN A 144 0.65 -24.27 -0.83
CA ASN A 144 -0.34 -25.08 -0.12
C ASN A 144 -1.74 -24.94 -0.74
N LEU A 145 -2.13 -23.71 -1.11
CA LEU A 145 -3.39 -23.46 -1.80
C LEU A 145 -3.40 -24.13 -3.18
N ILE A 146 -2.33 -24.02 -3.96
CA ILE A 146 -2.20 -24.68 -5.27
C ILE A 146 -2.37 -26.20 -5.14
N GLN A 147 -1.80 -26.83 -4.11
CA GLN A 147 -1.97 -28.27 -3.88
C GLN A 147 -3.45 -28.64 -3.68
N LYS A 148 -4.18 -27.88 -2.86
CA LYS A 148 -5.63 -28.09 -2.66
C LYS A 148 -6.41 -27.88 -3.96
N ILE A 149 -6.06 -26.84 -4.74
CA ILE A 149 -6.66 -26.54 -6.03
C ILE A 149 -6.43 -27.67 -7.05
N ASN A 150 -5.23 -28.24 -7.11
CA ASN A 150 -4.91 -29.35 -8.01
C ASN A 150 -5.68 -30.64 -7.68
N GLN A 151 -6.13 -30.82 -6.43
CA GLN A 151 -6.99 -31.94 -6.05
C GLN A 151 -8.43 -31.72 -6.52
N ILE A 152 -8.91 -30.48 -6.47
CA ILE A 152 -10.28 -30.12 -6.85
C ILE A 152 -10.42 -29.97 -8.38
N LYS A 153 -9.36 -29.50 -9.04
CA LYS A 153 -9.30 -29.18 -10.49
C LYS A 153 -10.45 -28.30 -10.97
N PRO A 154 -10.64 -27.09 -10.38
CA PRO A 154 -11.59 -26.13 -10.92
C PRO A 154 -11.20 -25.72 -12.34
N TYR A 155 -12.13 -25.09 -13.05
CA TYR A 155 -11.88 -24.62 -14.42
C TYR A 155 -10.76 -23.57 -14.47
N ALA A 156 -10.75 -22.65 -13.52
CA ALA A 156 -9.76 -21.59 -13.45
C ALA A 156 -9.34 -21.29 -12.00
N PHE A 157 -8.12 -20.80 -11.83
CA PHE A 157 -7.61 -20.19 -10.60
C PHE A 157 -7.05 -18.80 -10.93
N SER A 158 -7.52 -17.79 -10.20
CA SER A 158 -7.25 -16.38 -10.53
C SER A 158 -6.24 -15.73 -9.59
N ILE A 159 -5.32 -14.96 -10.15
CA ILE A 159 -4.53 -13.95 -9.45
C ILE A 159 -5.42 -12.73 -9.27
N VAL A 160 -5.69 -12.30 -8.02
CA VAL A 160 -6.57 -11.18 -7.71
C VAL A 160 -5.83 -10.12 -6.89
N ASP A 161 -5.53 -8.97 -7.49
CA ASP A 161 -4.87 -7.83 -6.85
C ASP A 161 -5.85 -6.96 -6.07
N THR A 162 -6.48 -7.51 -5.02
CA THR A 162 -7.57 -6.87 -4.27
C THR A 162 -7.26 -5.47 -3.74
N PHE A 163 -6.02 -5.19 -3.35
CA PHE A 163 -5.63 -3.88 -2.83
C PHE A 163 -5.00 -2.96 -3.88
N GLY A 164 -4.91 -3.42 -5.14
CA GLY A 164 -4.29 -2.67 -6.23
C GLY A 164 -2.81 -2.36 -5.96
N SER A 165 -2.13 -3.19 -5.16
CA SER A 165 -0.79 -2.97 -4.63
C SER A 165 0.28 -3.71 -5.44
N MET A 166 -0.13 -4.55 -6.39
CA MET A 166 0.77 -5.36 -7.19
C MET A 166 1.65 -4.49 -8.08
N ILE A 167 2.96 -4.76 -8.06
CA ILE A 167 3.90 -4.26 -9.06
C ILE A 167 4.43 -5.41 -9.93
N LYS A 168 5.18 -5.08 -10.99
CA LYS A 168 5.69 -6.06 -11.96
C LYS A 168 6.43 -7.25 -11.32
N SER A 169 7.28 -7.00 -10.32
CA SER A 169 8.02 -8.05 -9.62
C SER A 169 7.11 -9.03 -8.89
N ASP A 170 5.99 -8.55 -8.33
CA ASP A 170 5.04 -9.39 -7.62
C ASP A 170 4.23 -10.25 -8.56
N LEU A 171 3.78 -9.67 -9.67
CA LEU A 171 3.10 -10.39 -10.74
C LEU A 171 3.97 -11.53 -11.28
N LEU A 172 5.26 -11.24 -11.55
CA LEU A 172 6.24 -12.26 -11.99
C LEU A 172 6.41 -13.38 -10.95
N ARG A 173 6.53 -13.03 -9.67
CA ARG A 173 6.65 -14.00 -8.57
C ARG A 173 5.44 -14.93 -8.51
N ILE A 174 4.23 -14.36 -8.43
CA ILE A 174 2.99 -15.12 -8.27
C ILE A 174 2.72 -15.97 -9.52
N TYR A 175 2.88 -15.40 -10.71
CA TYR A 175 2.71 -16.13 -11.96
C TYR A 175 3.68 -17.30 -12.06
N SER A 176 4.96 -17.11 -11.71
CA SER A 176 5.95 -18.18 -11.72
C SER A 176 5.57 -19.33 -10.79
N LEU A 177 5.10 -19.03 -9.57
CA LEU A 177 4.62 -20.05 -8.63
C LEU A 177 3.44 -20.83 -9.22
N LEU A 178 2.46 -20.15 -9.81
CA LEU A 178 1.30 -20.80 -10.42
C LEU A 178 1.69 -21.62 -11.65
N GLU A 179 2.44 -21.06 -12.59
CA GLU A 179 2.74 -21.73 -13.85
C GLU A 179 3.52 -23.04 -13.66
N HIS A 180 4.41 -23.10 -12.65
CA HIS A 180 5.21 -24.29 -12.35
C HIS A 180 4.50 -25.34 -11.49
N ASN A 181 3.51 -24.95 -10.66
CA ASN A 181 2.92 -25.85 -9.67
C ASN A 181 1.43 -26.14 -9.90
N LEU A 182 0.71 -25.28 -10.63
CA LEU A 182 -0.70 -25.46 -10.95
C LEU A 182 -0.87 -26.41 -12.14
N ASP A 183 -1.76 -27.39 -12.01
CA ASP A 183 -2.08 -28.38 -13.05
C ASP A 183 -2.33 -27.69 -14.40
N LYS A 184 -1.69 -28.19 -15.47
CA LYS A 184 -1.71 -27.58 -16.83
C LYS A 184 -3.11 -27.42 -17.42
N SER A 185 -4.09 -28.20 -16.94
CA SER A 185 -5.48 -28.11 -17.37
C SER A 185 -6.26 -26.95 -16.75
N ILE A 186 -5.76 -26.34 -15.68
CA ILE A 186 -6.43 -25.23 -14.99
C ILE A 186 -6.05 -23.91 -15.67
N VAL A 187 -7.05 -23.10 -15.99
CA VAL A 187 -6.87 -21.76 -16.58
C VAL A 187 -6.32 -20.79 -15.54
N ILE A 188 -5.37 -19.93 -15.90
CA ILE A 188 -4.91 -18.85 -15.02
C ILE A 188 -5.72 -17.59 -15.29
N GLY A 189 -6.44 -17.12 -14.27
CA GLY A 189 -7.14 -15.84 -14.29
C GLY A 189 -6.26 -14.69 -13.81
N LEU A 190 -6.52 -13.47 -14.27
CA LEU A 190 -5.89 -12.24 -13.79
C LEU A 190 -6.96 -11.17 -13.58
N HIS A 191 -7.03 -10.63 -12.37
CA HIS A 191 -7.91 -9.53 -11.99
C HIS A 191 -7.08 -8.44 -11.30
N LEU A 192 -7.08 -7.24 -11.88
CA LEU A 192 -6.23 -6.12 -11.46
C LEU A 192 -7.08 -4.89 -11.12
N HIS A 193 -6.68 -4.18 -10.06
CA HIS A 193 -7.27 -2.90 -9.67
C HIS A 193 -6.35 -1.73 -9.99
N GLU A 194 -6.92 -0.51 -10.07
CA GLU A 194 -6.22 0.69 -10.55
C GLU A 194 -5.57 1.57 -9.47
N ASN A 195 -5.33 1.04 -8.26
CA ASN A 195 -4.88 1.87 -7.13
C ASN A 195 -3.52 2.55 -7.36
N LEU A 196 -2.60 1.86 -8.05
CA LEU A 196 -1.31 2.41 -8.47
C LEU A 196 -1.29 2.87 -9.93
N SER A 197 -2.44 2.82 -10.63
CA SER A 197 -2.53 3.12 -12.06
C SER A 197 -1.68 2.20 -12.95
N LEU A 198 -1.52 0.93 -12.55
CA LEU A 198 -0.63 -0.05 -13.20
C LEU A 198 -1.37 -1.14 -13.96
N SER A 199 -2.70 -1.23 -13.88
CA SER A 199 -3.43 -2.43 -14.31
C SER A 199 -3.19 -2.77 -15.79
N TYR A 200 -3.18 -1.75 -16.67
CA TYR A 200 -2.95 -1.91 -18.10
C TYR A 200 -1.53 -2.43 -18.39
N SER A 201 -0.52 -1.85 -17.73
CA SER A 201 0.87 -2.28 -17.89
C SER A 201 1.09 -3.73 -17.39
N LEU A 202 0.48 -4.09 -16.26
CA LEU A 202 0.56 -5.44 -15.69
C LEU A 202 -0.16 -6.47 -16.56
N ALA A 203 -1.29 -6.11 -17.18
CA ALA A 203 -1.97 -6.98 -18.13
C ALA A 203 -1.12 -7.27 -19.36
N GLN A 204 -0.43 -6.26 -19.91
CA GLN A 204 0.50 -6.44 -21.03
C GLN A 204 1.69 -7.34 -20.65
N GLU A 205 2.28 -7.12 -19.48
CA GLU A 205 3.37 -7.95 -18.97
C GLU A 205 2.92 -9.41 -18.77
N PHE A 206 1.72 -9.62 -18.21
CA PHE A 206 1.14 -10.95 -18.08
C PHE A 206 0.95 -11.63 -19.44
N ILE A 207 0.44 -10.91 -20.44
CA ILE A 207 0.32 -11.42 -21.81
C ILE A 207 1.70 -11.81 -22.36
N GLY A 208 2.71 -10.96 -22.20
CA GLY A 208 4.06 -11.19 -22.71
C GLY A 208 4.80 -12.35 -22.04
N MET A 209 4.63 -12.53 -20.73
CA MET A 209 5.36 -13.54 -19.96
C MET A 209 4.68 -14.91 -19.91
N ARG A 210 3.41 -15.01 -20.32
CA ARG A 210 2.65 -16.26 -20.18
C ARG A 210 3.28 -17.40 -20.99
N ASN A 211 3.13 -18.62 -20.49
CA ASN A 211 3.40 -19.83 -21.25
C ASN A 211 2.37 -20.00 -22.38
N VAL A 212 2.84 -20.20 -23.62
CA VAL A 212 2.00 -20.41 -24.80
C VAL A 212 1.08 -21.64 -24.72
N ASN A 213 1.42 -22.59 -23.85
CA ASN A 213 0.65 -23.81 -23.59
C ASN A 213 -0.31 -23.68 -22.39
N ARG A 214 -0.56 -22.45 -21.91
CA ARG A 214 -1.48 -22.15 -20.82
C ARG A 214 -2.62 -21.25 -21.32
N ASP A 215 -3.86 -21.65 -21.02
CA ASP A 215 -5.02 -20.80 -21.24
C ASP A 215 -5.10 -19.77 -20.12
N CYS A 216 -5.37 -18.52 -20.50
CA CYS A 216 -5.51 -17.43 -19.54
C CYS A 216 -6.80 -16.64 -19.75
N VAL A 217 -7.31 -16.05 -18.67
CA VAL A 217 -8.44 -15.11 -18.69
C VAL A 217 -8.01 -13.83 -17.99
N ILE A 218 -8.22 -12.69 -18.63
CA ILE A 218 -7.92 -11.37 -18.05
C ILE A 218 -9.24 -10.63 -17.87
N ASP A 219 -9.50 -10.20 -16.65
CA ASP A 219 -10.65 -9.41 -16.30
C ASP A 219 -10.44 -7.93 -16.63
N GLY A 220 -11.48 -7.29 -17.14
CA GLY A 220 -11.57 -5.84 -17.29
C GLY A 220 -13.00 -5.36 -17.13
N SER A 221 -13.21 -4.06 -17.21
CA SER A 221 -14.54 -3.44 -17.16
C SER A 221 -14.56 -2.18 -18.03
N LEU A 222 -15.73 -1.82 -18.54
CA LEU A 222 -15.94 -0.62 -19.34
C LEU A 222 -15.44 0.62 -18.60
N MET A 223 -14.50 1.36 -19.19
CA MET A 223 -13.89 2.56 -18.58
C MET A 223 -13.31 2.29 -17.18
N GLY A 224 -12.89 1.05 -16.91
CA GLY A 224 -12.35 0.62 -15.63
C GLY A 224 -13.38 0.64 -14.49
N MET A 225 -14.68 0.61 -14.79
CA MET A 225 -15.74 0.66 -13.80
C MET A 225 -15.67 -0.52 -12.82
N GLY A 226 -15.37 -0.21 -11.56
CA GLY A 226 -15.17 -1.19 -10.52
C GLY A 226 -15.13 -0.55 -9.14
N ARG A 227 -14.91 -1.36 -8.11
CA ARG A 227 -14.59 -0.88 -6.78
C ARG A 227 -13.50 0.20 -6.86
N VAL A 228 -13.80 1.41 -6.37
CA VAL A 228 -12.89 2.57 -6.45
C VAL A 228 -11.50 2.18 -5.94
N PRO A 229 -10.44 2.45 -6.72
CA PRO A 229 -10.35 3.36 -7.87
C PRO A 229 -10.75 2.80 -9.25
N GLY A 230 -11.04 1.51 -9.37
CA GLY A 230 -11.49 0.87 -10.60
C GLY A 230 -10.70 -0.38 -10.95
N ASN A 231 -10.97 -0.93 -12.14
CA ASN A 231 -10.29 -2.09 -12.70
C ASN A 231 -9.57 -1.73 -14.00
N LEU A 232 -8.91 -2.72 -14.61
CA LEU A 232 -8.46 -2.64 -16.00
C LEU A 232 -9.58 -2.19 -16.94
N CYS A 233 -9.29 -1.13 -17.71
CA CYS A 233 -10.16 -0.66 -18.79
C CYS A 233 -10.26 -1.71 -19.91
N LEU A 234 -11.46 -2.26 -20.10
CA LEU A 234 -11.71 -3.33 -21.06
C LEU A 234 -11.45 -2.88 -22.50
N GLU A 235 -11.85 -1.66 -22.85
CA GLU A 235 -11.66 -1.08 -24.16
C GLU A 235 -10.18 -0.98 -24.56
N LEU A 236 -9.31 -0.66 -23.59
CA LEU A 236 -7.87 -0.51 -23.83
C LEU A 236 -7.19 -1.86 -24.04
N ILE A 237 -7.57 -2.88 -23.25
CA ILE A 237 -6.99 -4.22 -23.39
C ILE A 237 -7.54 -4.95 -24.63
N MET A 238 -8.79 -4.71 -25.02
CA MET A 238 -9.33 -5.20 -26.30
C MET A 238 -8.58 -4.65 -27.50
N ASP A 239 -8.32 -3.33 -27.54
CA ASP A 239 -7.54 -2.71 -28.61
C ASP A 239 -6.09 -3.24 -28.66
N TYR A 240 -5.47 -3.42 -27.49
CA TYR A 240 -4.15 -4.05 -27.39
C TYR A 240 -4.16 -5.48 -27.96
N MET A 241 -5.14 -6.31 -27.58
CA MET A 241 -5.25 -7.68 -28.08
C MET A 241 -5.48 -7.74 -29.59
N ASN A 242 -6.27 -6.82 -30.16
CA ASN A 242 -6.47 -6.73 -31.61
C ASN A 242 -5.17 -6.44 -32.37
N LYS A 243 -4.27 -5.65 -31.78
CA LYS A 243 -2.94 -5.38 -32.33
C LYS A 243 -1.98 -6.56 -32.17
N TYR A 244 -2.14 -7.36 -31.11
CA TYR A 244 -1.19 -8.39 -30.71
C TYR A 244 -1.51 -9.80 -31.25
N ASP A 245 -2.78 -10.23 -31.23
CA ASP A 245 -3.20 -11.64 -31.44
C ASP A 245 -4.37 -11.74 -32.42
N SER A 246 -4.27 -11.01 -33.55
CA SER A 246 -5.30 -10.79 -34.59
C SER A 246 -6.54 -10.01 -34.14
N VAL A 247 -7.21 -9.32 -35.08
CA VAL A 247 -8.42 -8.53 -34.78
C VAL A 247 -9.54 -9.49 -34.37
N LYS A 248 -9.85 -9.50 -33.07
CA LYS A 248 -10.80 -10.42 -32.42
C LYS A 248 -11.99 -9.69 -31.80
N TYR A 249 -11.80 -8.47 -31.32
CA TYR A 249 -12.78 -7.72 -30.54
C TYR A 249 -13.28 -6.50 -31.34
N ASN A 250 -14.59 -6.25 -31.29
CA ASN A 250 -15.17 -5.04 -31.85
C ASN A 250 -15.22 -3.94 -30.78
N VAL A 251 -14.21 -3.07 -30.78
CA VAL A 251 -14.04 -2.01 -29.78
C VAL A 251 -15.14 -0.94 -29.89
N ASP A 252 -15.67 -0.67 -31.08
CA ASP A 252 -16.71 0.35 -31.27
C ASP A 252 -17.97 0.05 -30.45
N SER A 253 -18.39 -1.22 -30.37
CA SER A 253 -19.55 -1.60 -29.54
C SER A 253 -19.33 -1.34 -28.04
N VAL A 254 -18.09 -1.45 -27.56
CA VAL A 254 -17.72 -1.15 -26.17
C VAL A 254 -17.68 0.35 -25.93
N LEU A 255 -17.18 1.13 -26.89
CA LEU A 255 -17.20 2.60 -26.83
C LEU A 255 -18.64 3.13 -26.82
N ASP A 256 -19.52 2.59 -27.65
CA ASP A 256 -20.95 2.92 -27.62
C ASP A 256 -21.57 2.58 -26.25
N ALA A 257 -21.17 1.47 -25.62
CA ALA A 257 -21.68 1.10 -24.29
C ALA A 257 -21.24 2.10 -23.22
N ILE A 258 -20.01 2.60 -23.35
CA ILE A 258 -19.45 3.62 -22.47
C ILE A 258 -20.23 4.92 -22.60
N ASP A 259 -20.42 5.40 -23.83
CA ASP A 259 -21.10 6.66 -24.11
C ASP A 259 -22.58 6.64 -23.69
N ASP A 260 -23.30 5.56 -24.01
CA ASP A 260 -24.73 5.48 -23.74
C ASP A 260 -25.06 5.30 -22.24
N HIS A 261 -24.18 4.62 -21.48
CA HIS A 261 -24.52 4.16 -20.13
C HIS A 261 -23.48 4.52 -19.06
N ILE A 262 -22.20 4.25 -19.32
CA ILE A 262 -21.15 4.29 -18.28
C ILE A 262 -20.77 5.73 -17.92
N LEU A 263 -20.69 6.64 -18.90
CA LEU A 263 -20.38 8.05 -18.64
C LEU A 263 -21.43 8.72 -17.75
N ALA A 264 -22.71 8.38 -17.91
CA ALA A 264 -23.78 8.89 -17.06
C ALA A 264 -23.59 8.45 -15.61
N ILE A 265 -23.29 7.15 -15.38
CA ILE A 265 -23.03 6.63 -14.03
C ILE A 265 -21.77 7.28 -13.44
N ARG A 266 -20.71 7.46 -14.23
CA ARG A 266 -19.47 8.11 -13.77
C ARG A 266 -19.70 9.55 -13.33
N LYS A 267 -20.61 10.27 -14.00
CA LYS A 267 -20.95 11.64 -13.66
C LYS A 267 -21.67 11.73 -12.31
N GLU A 268 -22.50 10.74 -11.97
CA GLU A 268 -23.20 10.67 -10.69
C GLU A 268 -22.31 10.15 -9.56
N SER A 269 -21.57 9.06 -9.83
CA SER A 269 -20.67 8.38 -8.89
C SER A 269 -19.30 8.17 -9.54
N PRO A 270 -18.35 9.11 -9.36
CA PRO A 270 -17.06 9.02 -10.01
C PRO A 270 -16.18 7.92 -9.41
N TRP A 271 -15.41 7.26 -10.28
CA TRP A 271 -14.27 6.43 -9.90
C TRP A 271 -13.02 6.87 -10.68
N GLY A 272 -11.87 6.39 -10.23
CA GLY A 272 -10.56 6.69 -10.79
C GLY A 272 -9.52 6.84 -9.69
N TYR A 273 -8.29 7.13 -10.11
CA TYR A 273 -7.17 7.37 -9.22
C TYR A 273 -7.49 8.45 -8.18
N THR A 274 -7.13 8.17 -6.93
CA THR A 274 -7.08 9.15 -5.85
C THR A 274 -5.82 8.89 -5.03
N THR A 275 -5.28 9.93 -4.40
CA THR A 275 -4.05 9.82 -3.61
C THR A 275 -4.21 8.80 -2.48
N GLU A 276 -5.38 8.69 -1.89
CA GLU A 276 -5.61 7.93 -0.67
C GLU A 276 -5.69 6.43 -0.91
N TYR A 277 -6.34 6.01 -2.01
CA TYR A 277 -6.28 4.61 -2.43
C TYR A 277 -4.87 4.21 -2.87
N SER A 278 -4.10 5.13 -3.46
CA SER A 278 -2.69 4.87 -3.79
C SER A 278 -1.81 4.73 -2.55
N LEU A 279 -2.07 5.51 -1.48
CA LEU A 279 -1.38 5.37 -0.20
C LEU A 279 -1.73 4.05 0.49
N SER A 280 -2.99 3.62 0.44
CA SER A 280 -3.38 2.29 0.94
C SER A 280 -2.66 1.17 0.18
N ALA A 281 -2.60 1.26 -1.15
CA ALA A 281 -1.93 0.28 -2.00
C ALA A 281 -0.41 0.25 -1.76
N LYS A 282 0.24 1.42 -1.66
CA LYS A 282 1.67 1.57 -1.34
C LYS A 282 2.08 0.73 -0.12
N TYR A 283 1.23 0.68 0.90
CA TYR A 283 1.51 -0.05 2.13
C TYR A 283 0.85 -1.45 2.19
N ASN A 284 0.20 -1.90 1.11
CA ASN A 284 -0.58 -3.14 1.03
C ASN A 284 -1.61 -3.25 2.15
N LEU A 285 -2.41 -2.20 2.33
CA LEU A 285 -3.38 -2.06 3.41
C LEU A 285 -4.81 -2.23 2.91
N HIS A 286 -5.67 -2.74 3.81
CA HIS A 286 -7.10 -2.67 3.63
C HIS A 286 -7.55 -1.21 3.45
N ARG A 287 -8.23 -0.93 2.34
CA ARG A 287 -8.59 0.44 1.90
C ARG A 287 -9.29 1.30 2.97
N ASN A 288 -10.08 0.67 3.83
CA ASN A 288 -10.87 1.39 4.84
C ASN A 288 -9.98 2.16 5.83
N TYR A 289 -8.70 1.80 5.97
CA TYR A 289 -7.75 2.61 6.74
C TYR A 289 -7.58 4.01 6.16
N ALA A 290 -7.40 4.13 4.84
CA ALA A 290 -7.30 5.41 4.17
C ALA A 290 -8.65 6.15 4.17
N GLU A 291 -9.76 5.44 3.88
CA GLU A 291 -11.11 6.02 3.90
C GLU A 291 -11.48 6.60 5.27
N TYR A 292 -11.11 5.91 6.36
CA TYR A 292 -11.33 6.37 7.73
C TYR A 292 -10.62 7.70 8.01
N LEU A 293 -9.35 7.81 7.63
CA LEU A 293 -8.54 9.02 7.84
C LEU A 293 -9.03 10.19 6.98
N ILE A 294 -9.47 9.94 5.75
CA ILE A 294 -10.14 10.95 4.91
C ILE A 294 -11.40 11.46 5.59
N GLY A 295 -12.21 10.55 6.15
CA GLY A 295 -13.47 10.88 6.82
C GLY A 295 -13.30 11.82 8.01
N LYS A 296 -12.09 11.95 8.59
CA LYS A 296 -11.80 12.93 9.65
C LYS A 296 -11.76 14.38 9.12
N GLY A 297 -11.50 14.60 7.84
CA GLY A 297 -11.54 15.90 7.18
C GLY A 297 -10.44 16.91 7.56
N GLN A 298 -9.55 16.56 8.49
CA GLN A 298 -8.52 17.46 9.04
C GLN A 298 -7.10 17.15 8.54
N LEU A 299 -6.92 16.06 7.80
CA LEU A 299 -5.60 15.55 7.41
C LEU A 299 -5.27 15.89 5.96
N LYS A 300 -4.02 16.29 5.70
CA LYS A 300 -3.46 16.34 4.35
C LYS A 300 -2.94 14.95 3.97
N ALA A 301 -2.71 14.71 2.67
CA ALA A 301 -2.18 13.44 2.18
C ALA A 301 -0.86 13.02 2.87
N LYS A 302 0.02 13.97 3.22
CA LYS A 302 1.26 13.67 3.97
C LYS A 302 0.97 13.09 5.36
N ASP A 303 -0.06 13.60 6.03
CA ASP A 303 -0.44 13.18 7.37
C ASP A 303 -1.05 11.76 7.32
N ILE A 304 -1.90 11.53 6.33
CA ILE A 304 -2.45 10.19 6.03
C ILE A 304 -1.31 9.21 5.77
N ASN A 305 -0.35 9.56 4.92
CA ASN A 305 0.82 8.72 4.63
C ASN A 305 1.62 8.38 5.90
N HIS A 306 1.87 9.35 6.79
CA HIS A 306 2.55 9.11 8.06
C HIS A 306 1.80 8.13 8.95
N ILE A 307 0.48 8.30 9.11
CA ILE A 307 -0.35 7.41 9.93
C ILE A 307 -0.39 6.00 9.32
N LEU A 308 -0.64 5.88 8.02
CA LEU A 308 -0.71 4.58 7.33
C LEU A 308 0.61 3.82 7.35
N SER A 309 1.76 4.52 7.26
CA SER A 309 3.09 3.91 7.32
C SER A 309 3.38 3.19 8.64
N ASN A 310 2.64 3.51 9.71
CA ASN A 310 2.78 2.92 11.04
C ASN A 310 1.89 1.71 11.31
N ILE A 311 1.00 1.36 10.39
CA ILE A 311 0.13 0.22 10.60
C ILE A 311 0.97 -1.06 10.67
N SER A 312 0.83 -1.78 11.78
CA SER A 312 1.57 -3.02 12.02
C SER A 312 1.19 -4.12 11.03
N LYS A 313 2.13 -5.03 10.75
CA LYS A 313 1.96 -6.07 9.71
C LYS A 313 0.71 -6.94 9.94
N ASP A 314 0.42 -7.28 11.19
CA ASP A 314 -0.74 -8.07 11.63
C ASP A 314 -2.08 -7.34 11.50
N LYS A 315 -2.06 -6.03 11.24
CA LYS A 315 -3.25 -5.17 11.08
C LYS A 315 -3.50 -4.78 9.62
N LYS A 316 -2.71 -5.26 8.66
CA LYS A 316 -2.81 -4.78 7.26
C LYS A 316 -4.02 -5.33 6.51
N THR A 317 -4.36 -6.60 6.72
CA THR A 317 -5.31 -7.34 5.88
C THR A 317 -6.77 -7.04 6.17
N ALA A 318 -7.12 -6.83 7.45
CA ALA A 318 -8.46 -6.51 7.89
C ALA A 318 -8.50 -5.10 8.49
N PHE A 319 -9.62 -4.40 8.30
CA PHE A 319 -9.82 -3.08 8.89
C PHE A 319 -10.07 -3.17 10.39
N ASP A 320 -9.27 -2.43 11.17
CA ASP A 320 -9.41 -2.27 12.62
C ASP A 320 -9.58 -0.77 12.95
N GLU A 321 -10.84 -0.38 13.17
CA GLU A 321 -11.24 1.01 13.41
C GLU A 321 -10.64 1.59 14.70
N ALA A 322 -10.67 0.82 15.79
CA ALA A 322 -10.14 1.27 17.08
C ALA A 322 -8.62 1.49 17.02
N TYR A 323 -7.92 0.62 16.27
CA TYR A 323 -6.48 0.74 16.06
C TYR A 323 -6.11 2.00 15.28
N ILE A 324 -6.79 2.28 14.16
CA ILE A 324 -6.49 3.47 13.36
C ILE A 324 -6.86 4.77 14.08
N GLU A 325 -7.93 4.77 14.88
CA GLU A 325 -8.28 5.93 15.71
C GLU A 325 -7.20 6.23 16.73
N ARG A 326 -6.64 5.21 17.37
CA ARG A 326 -5.51 5.40 18.29
C ARG A 326 -4.31 6.01 17.59
N LEU A 327 -3.93 5.50 16.41
CA LEU A 327 -2.82 6.06 15.63
C LEU A 327 -3.09 7.51 15.21
N TYR A 328 -4.32 7.84 14.85
CA TYR A 328 -4.74 9.21 14.54
C TYR A 328 -4.60 10.14 15.75
N LEU A 329 -5.07 9.74 16.93
CA LEU A 329 -4.96 10.55 18.15
C LEU A 329 -3.50 10.72 18.58
N GLU A 330 -2.69 9.66 18.53
CA GLU A 330 -1.25 9.71 18.77
C GLU A 330 -0.51 10.61 17.78
N TYR A 331 -1.02 10.73 16.55
CA TYR A 331 -0.51 11.66 15.55
C TYR A 331 -0.85 13.10 15.92
N GLN A 332 -2.12 13.37 16.24
CA GLN A 332 -2.58 14.72 16.60
C GLN A 332 -1.86 15.28 17.83
N ASP A 333 -1.65 14.46 18.86
CA ASP A 333 -1.02 14.89 20.13
C ASP A 333 0.42 15.43 19.97
N LYS A 334 1.12 15.03 18.90
CA LYS A 334 2.51 15.42 18.64
C LYS A 334 2.65 16.50 17.57
N MET A 335 1.57 16.90 16.92
CA MET A 335 1.61 17.87 15.82
C MET A 335 1.58 19.31 16.34
N ILE A 336 2.56 20.12 15.95
CA ILE A 336 2.60 21.55 16.26
C ILE A 336 2.98 22.36 15.02
N ASP A 337 2.71 23.66 15.04
CA ASP A 337 3.29 24.61 14.09
C ASP A 337 4.64 25.12 14.62
N ASP A 338 5.72 24.83 13.90
CA ASP A 338 7.11 25.14 14.27
C ASP A 338 7.78 26.19 13.36
N GLU A 339 7.02 26.89 12.51
CA GLU A 339 7.56 27.85 11.53
C GLU A 339 8.39 28.95 12.18
N LYS A 340 7.99 29.44 13.36
CA LYS A 340 8.75 30.45 14.11
C LYS A 340 10.09 29.90 14.61
N SER A 341 10.11 28.68 15.13
CA SER A 341 11.31 28.00 15.61
C SER A 341 12.30 27.76 14.46
N LEU A 342 11.80 27.30 13.31
CA LEU A 342 12.58 27.08 12.08
C LEU A 342 13.25 28.37 11.62
N ASN A 343 12.49 29.46 11.47
CA ASN A 343 13.02 30.76 11.06
C ASN A 343 14.08 31.31 12.03
N GLN A 344 13.93 31.07 13.33
CA GLN A 344 14.87 31.54 14.34
C GLN A 344 16.19 30.75 14.29
N ILE A 345 16.12 29.42 14.19
CA ILE A 345 17.35 28.60 14.13
C ILE A 345 18.07 28.79 12.79
N GLU A 346 17.35 28.92 11.67
CA GLU A 346 17.92 29.16 10.34
C GLU A 346 18.78 30.44 10.32
N LYS A 347 18.25 31.55 10.86
CA LYS A 347 18.99 32.81 11.02
C LYS A 347 20.25 32.65 11.86
N THR A 348 20.21 31.79 12.86
CA THR A 348 21.32 31.58 13.79
C THR A 348 22.45 30.74 13.16
N VAL A 349 22.09 29.75 12.33
CA VAL A 349 23.07 28.86 11.69
C VAL A 349 23.58 29.38 10.35
N SER A 350 22.86 30.31 9.70
CA SER A 350 23.21 30.83 8.38
C SER A 350 24.64 31.38 8.32
N GLY A 351 25.42 30.91 7.34
CA GLY A 351 26.80 31.32 7.12
C GLY A 351 27.82 30.79 8.14
N ARG A 352 27.41 29.95 9.10
CA ARG A 352 28.31 29.33 10.08
C ARG A 352 28.58 27.87 9.74
N LYS A 353 29.80 27.40 10.02
CA LYS A 353 30.09 25.96 10.05
C LYS A 353 29.35 25.35 11.24
N ILE A 354 28.84 24.13 11.07
CA ILE A 354 28.08 23.44 12.12
C ILE A 354 28.81 22.18 12.54
N LEU A 355 28.96 22.00 13.85
CA LEU A 355 29.48 20.78 14.47
C LEU A 355 28.38 20.13 15.31
N LEU A 356 28.05 18.89 14.98
CA LEU A 356 27.06 18.09 15.69
C LEU A 356 27.76 17.03 16.55
N LEU A 357 27.44 16.98 17.83
CA LEU A 357 28.02 16.06 18.80
C LEU A 357 27.00 15.01 19.25
N ALA A 358 27.26 13.74 18.93
CA ALA A 358 26.49 12.61 19.43
C ALA A 358 27.21 11.96 20.62
N PRO A 359 26.49 11.27 21.53
CA PRO A 359 27.04 10.80 22.80
C PRO A 359 27.92 9.53 22.68
N GLY A 360 28.61 9.31 21.57
CA GLY A 360 29.45 8.13 21.31
C GLY A 360 30.83 8.21 21.94
N SER A 361 31.39 7.05 22.30
CA SER A 361 32.67 6.95 23.01
C SER A 361 33.85 7.54 22.24
N SER A 362 33.74 7.70 20.92
CA SER A 362 34.77 8.37 20.12
C SER A 362 35.02 9.84 20.51
N LEU A 363 34.07 10.51 21.17
CA LEU A 363 34.31 11.84 21.74
C LEU A 363 35.44 11.84 22.78
N LYS A 364 35.55 10.77 23.58
CA LYS A 364 36.63 10.59 24.56
C LYS A 364 37.91 10.07 23.92
N ALA A 365 37.80 9.34 22.82
CA ALA A 365 38.97 8.78 22.13
C ALA A 365 39.70 9.81 21.25
N TYR A 366 39.00 10.85 20.77
CA TYR A 366 39.55 11.85 19.85
C TYR A 366 39.32 13.33 20.29
N PRO A 367 39.55 13.70 21.57
CA PRO A 367 39.24 15.03 22.07
C PRO A 367 40.06 16.13 21.39
N ASP A 368 41.35 15.88 21.12
CA ASP A 368 42.25 16.89 20.54
C ASP A 368 41.88 17.21 19.10
N LYS A 369 41.40 16.22 18.33
CA LYS A 369 40.92 16.42 16.96
C LYS A 369 39.68 17.31 16.94
N ILE A 370 38.76 17.09 17.87
CA ILE A 370 37.53 17.88 18.00
C ILE A 370 37.86 19.30 18.46
N ARG A 371 38.70 19.47 19.49
CA ARG A 371 39.13 20.80 19.96
C ARG A 371 39.85 21.60 18.88
N SER A 372 40.78 20.97 18.17
CA SER A 372 41.50 21.63 17.07
C SER A 372 40.55 22.12 15.97
N PHE A 373 39.50 21.35 15.67
CA PHE A 373 38.47 21.76 14.72
C PHE A 373 37.66 22.96 15.25
N ILE A 374 37.23 22.91 16.52
CA ILE A 374 36.47 24.01 17.15
C ILE A 374 37.31 25.30 17.17
N GLU A 375 38.56 25.22 17.58
CA GLU A 375 39.48 26.36 17.66
C GLU A 375 39.71 27.00 16.28
N LYS A 376 39.96 26.17 15.26
CA LYS A 376 40.28 26.63 13.91
C LYS A 376 39.07 27.16 13.14
N GLU A 377 37.95 26.44 13.20
CA GLU A 377 36.81 26.66 12.31
C GLU A 377 35.69 27.46 12.99
N GLN A 378 35.74 27.65 14.31
CA GLN A 378 34.75 28.36 15.14
C GLN A 378 33.29 27.99 14.78
N PRO A 379 32.96 26.68 14.72
CA PRO A 379 31.63 26.24 14.33
C PRO A 379 30.59 26.58 15.39
N LEU A 380 29.32 26.60 15.00
CA LEU A 380 28.20 26.47 15.94
C LEU A 380 28.10 25.01 16.37
N VAL A 381 28.18 24.74 17.67
CA VAL A 381 28.22 23.39 18.25
C VAL A 381 26.85 23.01 18.80
N ILE A 382 26.26 21.91 18.30
CA ILE A 382 25.00 21.36 18.81
C ILE A 382 25.24 19.94 19.33
N SER A 383 24.91 19.67 20.58
CA SER A 383 25.00 18.31 21.15
C SER A 383 23.63 17.62 21.23
N VAL A 384 23.59 16.30 21.01
CA VAL A 384 22.35 15.53 20.87
C VAL A 384 22.03 14.71 22.12
N ASN A 385 20.98 15.12 22.83
CA ASN A 385 20.47 14.59 24.10
C ASN A 385 21.47 14.51 25.26
N PHE A 386 22.50 15.34 25.26
CA PHE A 386 23.39 15.55 26.40
C PHE A 386 24.10 16.89 26.23
N GLU A 387 24.53 17.50 27.33
CA GLU A 387 25.42 18.67 27.30
C GLU A 387 26.87 18.19 27.48
N SER A 388 27.74 18.51 26.53
CA SER A 388 29.16 18.15 26.63
C SER A 388 29.92 19.17 27.47
N SER A 389 30.43 18.75 28.63
CA SER A 389 31.33 19.58 29.46
C SER A 389 32.67 19.88 28.76
N ASP A 390 33.13 18.97 27.89
CA ASP A 390 34.44 19.06 27.25
C ASP A 390 34.47 19.99 26.04
N PHE A 391 33.32 20.20 25.38
CA PHE A 391 33.23 20.92 24.10
C PHE A 391 32.26 22.11 24.12
N LYS A 392 31.61 22.41 25.26
CA LYS A 392 30.79 23.61 25.51
C LYS A 392 29.81 23.94 24.35
N PRO A 393 28.74 23.14 24.18
CA PRO A 393 27.81 23.34 23.07
C PRO A 393 27.09 24.69 23.14
N ASP A 394 26.82 25.29 21.98
CA ASP A 394 25.97 26.48 21.85
C ASP A 394 24.48 26.12 22.04
N TYR A 395 24.10 24.91 21.63
CA TYR A 395 22.74 24.38 21.77
C TYR A 395 22.76 22.91 22.17
N VAL A 396 21.74 22.47 22.90
CA VAL A 396 21.47 21.04 23.11
C VAL A 396 20.15 20.66 22.45
N PHE A 397 20.19 19.65 21.57
CA PHE A 397 19.02 19.10 20.90
C PHE A 397 18.45 17.89 21.65
N PHE A 398 17.18 17.95 22.03
CA PHE A 398 16.48 16.86 22.69
C PHE A 398 15.30 16.34 21.87
N SER A 399 15.27 15.02 21.67
CA SER A 399 14.11 14.32 21.10
C SER A 399 13.74 13.06 21.87
N ASN A 400 14.49 12.76 22.93
CA ASN A 400 14.25 11.68 23.86
C ASN A 400 13.74 12.23 25.19
N ARG A 401 12.48 11.94 25.54
CA ARG A 401 11.80 12.45 26.75
C ARG A 401 12.61 12.17 28.01
N LYS A 402 13.04 10.93 28.20
CA LYS A 402 13.80 10.53 29.39
C LYS A 402 15.07 11.37 29.57
N ARG A 403 15.83 11.59 28.50
CA ARG A 403 17.06 12.38 28.56
C ARG A 403 16.81 13.87 28.79
N TYR A 404 15.73 14.40 28.23
CA TYR A 404 15.31 15.77 28.47
C TYR A 404 14.86 15.96 29.93
N ASP A 405 14.02 15.06 30.46
CA ASP A 405 13.60 15.10 31.87
C ASP A 405 14.79 14.97 32.83
N ASP A 406 15.77 14.11 32.50
CA ASP A 406 17.02 13.99 33.27
C ASP A 406 17.86 15.27 33.21
N TYR A 407 17.94 15.93 32.05
CA TYR A 407 18.63 17.21 31.86
C TYR A 407 17.96 18.36 32.64
N GLN A 408 16.64 18.35 32.76
CA GLN A 408 15.90 19.39 33.48
C GLN A 408 16.09 19.36 35.01
N LYS A 409 16.64 18.27 35.57
CA LYS A 409 16.84 18.13 37.02
C LYS A 409 17.89 19.09 37.58
N GLU A 410 18.79 19.57 36.74
CA GLU A 410 19.88 20.49 37.11
C GLU A 410 19.75 21.83 36.38
N PRO A 411 20.27 22.93 36.94
CA PRO A 411 20.31 24.21 36.26
C PRO A 411 21.36 24.19 35.13
N HIS A 412 20.93 24.57 33.93
CA HIS A 412 21.79 24.66 32.75
C HIS A 412 21.59 26.01 32.05
N ASN A 413 22.66 26.54 31.46
CA ASN A 413 22.65 27.84 30.76
C ASN A 413 22.64 27.71 29.24
N VAL A 414 22.63 26.48 28.69
CA VAL A 414 22.66 26.25 27.25
C VAL A 414 21.23 26.24 26.70
N PRO A 415 20.92 27.03 25.66
CA PRO A 415 19.62 26.99 25.00
C PRO A 415 19.27 25.62 24.44
N VAL A 416 17.97 25.29 24.46
CA VAL A 416 17.47 23.97 24.06
C VAL A 416 16.71 24.04 22.73
N LEU A 417 17.08 23.13 21.84
CA LEU A 417 16.30 22.75 20.67
C LEU A 417 15.57 21.45 21.02
N ALA A 418 14.25 21.37 20.83
CA ALA A 418 13.52 20.17 21.24
C ALA A 418 12.39 19.81 20.28
N THR A 419 12.05 18.53 20.21
CA THR A 419 10.90 18.07 19.42
C THR A 419 9.61 18.05 20.24
N SER A 420 8.47 18.28 19.60
CA SER A 420 7.15 18.38 20.25
C SER A 420 6.75 17.17 21.11
N ASN A 421 7.31 15.97 20.86
CA ASN A 421 7.07 14.77 21.67
C ASN A 421 7.74 14.80 23.06
N VAL A 422 8.71 15.69 23.30
CA VAL A 422 9.49 15.72 24.55
C VAL A 422 9.22 16.90 25.47
N ILE A 423 8.43 17.88 25.05
CA ILE A 423 8.09 19.03 25.89
C ILE A 423 6.70 18.82 26.51
N THR A 424 6.52 19.27 27.77
CA THR A 424 5.24 19.21 28.50
C THR A 424 4.81 20.54 29.12
N SER A 425 5.70 21.53 29.26
CA SER A 425 5.35 22.86 29.77
C SER A 425 6.53 23.83 29.64
N GLY A 426 6.31 24.97 28.99
CA GLY A 426 7.34 25.93 28.56
C GLY A 426 7.94 26.76 29.69
N GLN A 427 8.94 26.22 30.39
CA GLN A 427 9.69 26.93 31.44
C GLN A 427 11.02 27.56 30.96
N ARG A 428 11.46 27.34 29.71
CA ARG A 428 12.71 27.89 29.14
C ARG A 428 12.50 28.50 27.76
N GLU A 429 13.44 29.35 27.30
CA GLU A 429 13.55 29.75 25.89
C GLU A 429 13.93 28.52 25.05
N GLU A 430 12.91 27.81 24.56
CA GLU A 430 13.04 26.57 23.81
C GLU A 430 12.55 26.77 22.38
N LEU A 431 13.36 26.35 21.41
CA LEU A 431 12.89 26.22 20.04
C LEU A 431 12.30 24.84 19.86
N ILE A 432 10.98 24.80 19.69
CA ILE A 432 10.22 23.56 19.57
C ILE A 432 10.00 23.25 18.09
N PHE A 433 10.38 22.06 17.68
CA PHE A 433 10.26 21.55 16.31
C PHE A 433 9.21 20.43 16.25
N ASN A 434 8.47 20.38 15.15
CA ASN A 434 7.45 19.37 14.95
C ASN A 434 8.12 17.99 14.84
N TYR A 435 7.80 17.11 15.78
CA TYR A 435 8.38 15.76 15.85
C TYR A 435 8.12 14.94 14.59
N HIS A 436 6.92 15.01 14.01
CA HIS A 436 6.55 14.19 12.85
C HIS A 436 7.38 14.56 11.63
N ASP A 437 7.49 15.86 11.42
CA ASP A 437 8.20 16.49 10.33
C ASP A 437 9.72 16.20 10.33
N LEU A 438 10.27 15.74 11.47
CA LEU A 438 11.66 15.26 11.61
C LEU A 438 11.78 13.74 11.72
N ALA A 439 10.85 13.05 12.38
CA ALA A 439 10.95 11.62 12.63
C ALA A 439 10.52 10.76 11.43
N PHE A 440 9.63 11.26 10.56
CA PHE A 440 9.04 10.46 9.50
C PHE A 440 9.71 10.68 8.14
N SER A 441 9.82 9.62 7.34
CA SER A 441 10.07 9.70 5.90
C SER A 441 9.23 8.69 5.14
N GLU A 442 9.38 8.65 3.80
CA GLU A 442 8.66 7.71 2.94
C GLU A 442 8.92 6.23 3.31
N HIS A 443 10.06 5.97 3.95
CA HIS A 443 10.52 4.64 4.38
C HIS A 443 10.12 4.29 5.83
N GLY A 444 9.35 5.14 6.51
CA GLY A 444 8.82 4.90 7.86
C GLY A 444 9.34 5.87 8.93
N ILE A 445 9.23 5.47 10.21
CA ILE A 445 9.72 6.25 11.36
C ILE A 445 11.21 6.01 11.60
N PHE A 446 11.95 7.12 11.72
CA PHE A 446 13.34 7.23 12.15
C PHE A 446 13.45 8.19 13.34
N ASP A 447 13.11 7.71 14.53
CA ASP A 447 13.11 8.47 15.79
C ASP A 447 14.50 8.56 16.46
N ASN A 448 15.57 8.21 15.74
CA ASN A 448 16.93 8.44 16.19
C ASN A 448 17.22 9.94 16.26
N SER A 449 17.68 10.42 17.41
CA SER A 449 17.87 11.85 17.66
C SER A 449 18.89 12.52 16.75
N MET A 450 19.95 11.81 16.34
CA MET A 450 20.93 12.37 15.41
C MET A 450 20.33 12.48 14.00
N ILE A 451 19.53 11.50 13.58
CA ILE A 451 18.82 11.55 12.29
C ILE A 451 17.82 12.71 12.25
N MET A 452 17.04 12.90 13.32
CA MET A 452 16.11 14.03 13.40
C MET A 452 16.84 15.38 13.39
N LEU A 453 17.99 15.50 14.06
CA LEU A 453 18.79 16.72 14.00
C LEU A 453 19.36 16.97 12.60
N LEU A 454 19.87 15.94 11.92
CA LEU A 454 20.34 16.06 10.54
C LEU A 454 19.22 16.49 9.58
N ARG A 455 18.00 15.94 9.75
CA ARG A 455 16.81 16.38 9.01
C ARG A 455 16.44 17.83 9.31
N LEU A 456 16.55 18.26 10.56
CA LEU A 456 16.35 19.66 10.92
C LEU A 456 17.36 20.56 10.19
N MET A 457 18.64 20.17 10.15
CA MET A 457 19.68 20.91 9.42
C MET A 457 19.38 20.98 7.91
N SER A 458 18.94 19.87 7.30
CA SER A 458 18.52 19.84 5.89
C SER A 458 17.34 20.80 5.64
N ARG A 459 16.32 20.77 6.50
CA ARG A 459 15.11 21.61 6.38
C ARG A 459 15.36 23.11 6.50
N ILE A 460 16.42 23.52 7.20
CA ILE A 460 16.84 24.92 7.31
C ILE A 460 17.99 25.26 6.36
N HIS A 461 18.13 24.46 5.28
CA HIS A 461 19.04 24.71 4.17
C HIS A 461 20.53 24.80 4.55
N VAL A 462 20.97 23.98 5.51
CA VAL A 462 22.40 23.86 5.82
C VAL A 462 23.08 22.99 4.76
N ASP A 463 24.11 23.52 4.09
CA ASP A 463 24.84 22.80 3.04
C ASP A 463 25.76 21.69 3.59
N GLN A 464 26.37 21.93 4.76
CA GLN A 464 27.37 21.04 5.33
C GLN A 464 27.33 21.01 6.86
N VAL A 465 27.43 19.80 7.41
CA VAL A 465 27.63 19.55 8.85
C VAL A 465 28.86 18.68 9.08
N SER A 466 29.61 19.00 10.12
CA SER A 466 30.62 18.11 10.68
C SER A 466 30.03 17.35 11.86
N VAL A 467 30.30 16.05 11.98
CA VAL A 467 29.72 15.17 13.00
C VAL A 467 30.82 14.47 13.79
N ALA A 468 30.70 14.46 15.12
CA ALA A 468 31.57 13.70 16.01
C ALA A 468 30.75 12.91 17.03
N GLY A 469 31.27 11.77 17.48
CA GLY A 469 30.60 10.92 18.47
C GLY A 469 29.39 10.14 17.92
N PHE A 470 29.20 10.09 16.60
CA PHE A 470 28.10 9.34 15.98
C PHE A 470 28.57 7.95 15.53
N ASP A 471 28.99 7.14 16.49
CA ASP A 471 29.84 5.97 16.25
C ASP A 471 29.08 4.79 15.64
N GLY A 472 27.82 4.60 16.03
CA GLY A 472 27.05 3.37 15.82
C GLY A 472 27.20 2.37 16.98
N PHE A 473 26.42 1.29 16.96
CA PHE A 473 26.39 0.33 18.07
C PHE A 473 27.19 -0.95 17.76
N GLU A 474 28.16 -1.31 18.61
CA GLU A 474 28.92 -2.57 18.51
C GLU A 474 28.76 -3.45 19.78
N ARG A 475 28.76 -4.80 19.61
CA ARG A 475 28.50 -5.78 20.70
C ARG A 475 29.52 -5.77 21.84
N LYS A 476 30.76 -5.35 21.60
CA LYS A 476 31.90 -5.51 22.52
C LYS A 476 32.59 -4.19 22.88
N LYS A 477 31.96 -3.04 22.63
CA LYS A 477 32.47 -1.71 23.01
C LYS A 477 31.48 -0.96 23.89
N ASN A 478 32.02 -0.06 24.71
CA ASN A 478 31.22 1.00 25.32
C ASN A 478 30.80 1.97 24.20
N ASN A 479 29.52 1.95 23.84
CA ASN A 479 29.00 2.75 22.73
C ASN A 479 28.62 4.18 23.14
N TYR A 480 28.78 4.54 24.42
CA TYR A 480 28.44 5.86 24.95
C TYR A 480 29.62 6.48 25.71
N VAL A 481 29.69 7.82 25.70
CA VAL A 481 30.62 8.61 26.53
C VAL A 481 30.35 8.39 28.01
N ASP A 482 29.08 8.32 28.40
CA ASP A 482 28.66 8.14 29.78
C ASP A 482 28.48 6.64 30.09
N THR A 483 29.15 6.16 31.14
CA THR A 483 29.22 4.74 31.53
C THR A 483 27.91 4.21 32.12
N TYR A 484 26.94 5.09 32.39
CA TYR A 484 25.62 4.70 32.89
C TYR A 484 24.75 4.00 31.84
N TYR A 485 25.04 4.20 30.55
CA TYR A 485 24.23 3.65 29.45
C TYR A 485 24.83 2.36 28.88
N LYS A 486 24.05 1.27 28.92
CA LYS A 486 24.47 -0.03 28.37
C LYS A 486 23.95 -0.24 26.94
N THR A 487 24.79 -0.86 26.12
CA THR A 487 24.42 -1.36 24.79
C THR A 487 23.37 -2.47 24.92
N THR A 488 22.24 -2.31 24.25
CA THR A 488 21.18 -3.33 24.20
C THR A 488 21.18 -4.01 22.83
N GLU A 489 20.57 -5.20 22.73
CA GLU A 489 20.37 -5.89 21.45
C GLU A 489 19.57 -5.04 20.45
N LYS A 490 18.63 -4.22 20.95
CA LYS A 490 17.91 -3.19 20.17
C LYS A 490 18.84 -2.13 19.55
N GLY A 491 19.97 -1.81 20.18
CA GLY A 491 20.94 -0.86 19.63
C GLY A 491 21.63 -1.39 18.38
N LEU A 492 21.94 -2.69 18.32
CA LEU A 492 22.57 -3.29 17.15
C LEU A 492 21.64 -3.28 15.93
N LEU A 493 20.36 -3.63 16.15
CA LEU A 493 19.31 -3.55 15.13
C LEU A 493 19.02 -2.09 14.70
N ALA A 494 19.34 -1.10 15.55
CA ALA A 494 19.18 0.30 15.19
C ALA A 494 20.14 0.74 14.08
N ASN A 495 21.34 0.15 13.98
CA ASN A 495 22.28 0.46 12.90
C ASN A 495 21.67 0.18 11.52
N GLU A 496 20.89 -0.91 11.38
CA GLU A 496 20.23 -1.31 10.13
C GLU A 496 19.19 -0.27 9.66
N LYS A 497 18.61 0.50 10.58
CA LYS A 497 17.72 1.62 10.25
C LYS A 497 18.47 2.94 10.06
N ILE A 498 19.51 3.18 10.86
CA ILE A 498 20.25 4.45 10.83
C ILE A 498 21.06 4.57 9.54
N ALA A 499 21.74 3.51 9.08
CA ALA A 499 22.61 3.58 7.91
C ALA A 499 21.87 4.00 6.61
N PRO A 500 20.70 3.40 6.26
CA PRO A 500 19.90 3.89 5.14
C PRO A 500 19.48 5.35 5.27
N ALA A 501 19.05 5.77 6.46
CA ALA A 501 18.63 7.16 6.70
C ALA A 501 19.78 8.17 6.53
N VAL A 502 20.99 7.83 7.00
CA VAL A 502 22.19 8.67 6.76
C VAL A 502 22.52 8.70 5.27
N SER A 503 22.41 7.57 4.57
CA SER A 503 22.69 7.53 3.12
C SER A 503 21.70 8.34 2.30
N GLU A 504 20.43 8.42 2.73
CA GLU A 504 19.42 9.27 2.13
C GLU A 504 19.75 10.75 2.37
N LEU A 505 20.05 11.12 3.62
CA LEU A 505 20.41 12.49 3.99
C LEU A 505 21.69 13.00 3.30
N LYS A 506 22.67 12.14 3.04
CA LYS A 506 23.88 12.51 2.28
C LYS A 506 23.59 13.02 0.86
N LYS A 507 22.39 12.80 0.33
CA LYS A 507 21.95 13.35 -0.96
C LYS A 507 21.48 14.81 -0.86
N GLU A 508 21.12 15.26 0.34
CA GLU A 508 20.58 16.60 0.61
C GLU A 508 21.61 17.49 1.31
N ILE A 509 22.41 16.94 2.22
CA ILE A 509 23.38 17.66 3.03
C ILE A 509 24.73 16.94 3.04
N LYS A 510 25.83 17.71 2.98
CA LYS A 510 27.18 17.15 3.10
C LYS A 510 27.50 16.82 4.56
N ILE A 511 27.71 15.54 4.86
CA ILE A 511 28.02 15.05 6.22
C ILE A 511 29.49 14.65 6.30
N GLU A 512 30.28 15.39 7.09
CA GLU A 512 31.70 15.11 7.33
C GLU A 512 31.92 14.51 8.73
N PHE A 513 32.40 13.26 8.80
CA PHE A 513 32.67 12.61 10.08
C PHE A 513 34.07 12.98 10.61
N LEU A 514 34.12 13.65 11.76
CA LEU A 514 35.37 13.99 12.44
C LEU A 514 35.92 12.81 13.24
N THR A 515 35.06 11.94 13.74
CA THR A 515 35.44 10.71 14.45
C THR A 515 34.97 9.47 13.69
N PRO A 516 35.57 8.28 13.92
CA PRO A 516 35.14 7.06 13.25
C PRO A 516 33.65 6.78 13.47
N SER A 517 32.94 6.42 12.40
CA SER A 517 31.52 6.09 12.41
C SER A 517 31.24 4.90 11.51
N LEU A 518 30.35 4.01 11.93
CA LEU A 518 29.82 2.93 11.08
C LEU A 518 28.95 3.45 9.92
N PHE A 519 28.60 4.74 9.91
CA PHE A 519 27.72 5.36 8.91
C PHE A 519 28.49 6.23 7.90
N GLN A 520 29.83 6.20 7.93
CA GLN A 520 30.69 6.94 7.00
C GLN A 520 30.56 6.47 5.56
#